data_AF-A0A7H8PYI0-F1
#
_entry.id   AF-A0A7H8PYI0-F1
#
_cell.length_a   1.000
_cell.length_b   1.000
_cell.length_c   1.000
_cell.angle_alpha   90.00
_cell.angle_beta   90.00
_cell.angle_gamma   90.00
#
_symmetry.space_group_name_H-M   'P 1'
#
loop_
_entity.id
_entity.type
_entity.pdbx_description
1 polymer ?
#
loop_
_entity_poly.entity_id
_entity_poly.type
_entity_poly.pdbx_seq_one_letter_code
_entity_poly.pdbx_strand_id
1 'polypeptide(L)'
;MTPSSHKTRYQNRSVALLTKHDKATVISPAMAELGLHVVTTDAFDTDRLGTFSGEIPRELSPRECAAHKARLACELTGLDLGLGSEGSFGGGPMPGLVNWDDEILVFYDAKQDLEITAYASGSLQALRDWVDRFPPEQAWILRLPERLYKGLTGKESLREILAGKGLLSNGEIAGEVRLEPDLRAMHCPKRRSI
;
A
#
# COMPACT_ATOMS: atom_id res chain seq x y z
N MET A 1 -4.19 32.86 27.62
CA MET A 1 -4.55 32.40 26.26
C MET A 1 -5.58 31.28 26.41
N THR A 2 -6.83 31.56 26.10
CA THR A 2 -7.90 30.56 26.01
C THR A 2 -7.66 29.71 24.74
N PRO A 3 -7.66 28.38 24.82
CA PRO A 3 -7.61 27.56 23.61
C PRO A 3 -8.90 27.78 22.82
N SER A 4 -8.78 28.18 21.55
CA SER A 4 -9.93 28.26 20.65
C SER A 4 -10.53 26.86 20.50
N SER A 5 -11.75 26.68 20.99
CA SER A 5 -12.58 25.48 20.81
C SER A 5 -13.08 25.42 19.36
N HIS A 6 -12.18 25.14 18.41
CA HIS A 6 -12.63 24.68 17.10
C HIS A 6 -13.11 23.24 17.25
N LYS A 7 -14.40 23.05 17.53
CA LYS A 7 -15.04 21.76 17.30
C LYS A 7 -14.93 21.48 15.81
N THR A 8 -14.05 20.56 15.45
CA THR A 8 -13.92 20.06 14.09
C THR A 8 -15.26 19.40 13.71
N ARG A 9 -15.77 19.71 12.52
CA ARG A 9 -17.08 19.29 11.98
C ARG A 9 -17.37 17.78 12.13
N TYR A 10 -16.32 16.97 12.21
CA TYR A 10 -16.36 15.51 12.21
C TYR A 10 -15.99 14.87 13.55
N GLN A 11 -15.70 15.67 14.59
CA GLN A 11 -15.28 15.15 15.90
C GLN A 11 -16.34 14.23 16.53
N ASN A 12 -15.89 13.09 17.07
CA ASN A 12 -16.66 12.06 17.76
C ASN A 12 -17.80 11.47 16.91
N ARG A 13 -17.65 11.46 15.58
CA ARG A 13 -18.62 10.83 14.67
C ARG A 13 -18.12 9.46 14.23
N SER A 14 -19.05 8.57 13.93
CA SER A 14 -18.74 7.30 13.29
C SER A 14 -18.66 7.45 11.78
N VAL A 15 -17.74 6.72 11.16
CA VAL A 15 -17.55 6.64 9.71
C VAL A 15 -17.52 5.18 9.27
N ALA A 16 -18.37 4.83 8.31
CA ALA A 16 -18.48 3.48 7.79
C ALA A 16 -17.31 3.16 6.86
N LEU A 17 -16.69 2.00 6.97
CA LEU A 17 -15.69 1.50 6.03
C LEU A 17 -16.16 0.17 5.44
N LEU A 18 -16.44 0.16 4.13
CA LEU A 18 -16.73 -1.08 3.41
C LEU A 18 -15.41 -1.79 3.05
N THR A 19 -15.11 -2.90 3.74
CA THR A 19 -13.90 -3.70 3.52
C THR A 19 -14.11 -5.16 3.91
N LYS A 20 -13.59 -6.09 3.11
CA LYS A 20 -13.57 -7.54 3.40
C LYS A 20 -12.29 -8.03 4.10
N HIS A 21 -11.28 -7.18 4.21
CA HIS A 21 -9.95 -7.53 4.70
C HIS A 21 -9.47 -6.59 5.81
N ASP A 22 -8.28 -6.86 6.35
CA ASP A 22 -7.64 -6.16 7.49
C ASP A 22 -7.31 -4.67 7.25
N LYS A 23 -7.80 -4.03 6.19
CA LYS A 23 -7.57 -2.58 5.92
C LYS A 23 -7.99 -1.69 7.10
N ALA A 24 -8.97 -2.12 7.89
CA ALA A 24 -9.41 -1.42 9.07
C ALA A 24 -8.28 -1.24 10.11
N THR A 25 -7.34 -2.17 10.22
CA THR A 25 -6.24 -2.07 11.21
C THR A 25 -5.27 -0.94 10.89
N VAL A 26 -5.17 -0.56 9.62
CA VAL A 26 -4.29 0.53 9.15
C VAL A 26 -5.03 1.87 9.11
N ILE A 27 -6.30 1.88 8.70
CA ILE A 27 -7.08 3.12 8.54
C ILE A 27 -7.61 3.65 9.89
N SER A 28 -8.04 2.77 10.79
CA SER A 28 -8.70 3.19 12.04
C SER A 28 -7.83 4.06 12.95
N PRO A 29 -6.53 3.78 13.16
CA PRO A 29 -5.68 4.65 13.98
C PRO A 29 -5.59 6.08 13.45
N ALA A 30 -5.40 6.25 12.13
CA ALA A 30 -5.33 7.57 11.51
C ALA A 30 -6.65 8.34 11.61
N MET A 31 -7.79 7.66 11.49
CA MET A 31 -9.10 8.30 11.67
C MET A 31 -9.36 8.68 13.14
N ALA A 32 -8.88 7.88 14.09
CA ALA A 32 -9.02 8.18 15.51
C ALA A 32 -8.27 9.45 15.92
N GLU A 33 -7.10 9.73 15.33
CA GLU A 33 -6.37 11.00 15.52
C GLU A 33 -7.19 12.22 15.06
N LEU A 34 -8.08 12.03 14.07
CA LEU A 34 -9.02 13.04 13.59
C LEU A 34 -10.34 13.07 14.39
N GLY A 35 -10.47 12.24 15.42
CA GLY A 35 -11.67 12.14 16.23
C GLY A 35 -12.81 11.34 15.59
N LEU A 36 -12.52 10.53 14.57
CA LEU A 36 -13.51 9.68 13.88
C LEU A 36 -13.41 8.23 14.37
N HIS A 37 -14.57 7.59 14.52
CA HIS A 37 -14.68 6.18 14.91
C HIS A 37 -15.01 5.33 13.68
N VAL A 38 -14.09 4.48 13.24
CA VAL A 38 -14.32 3.61 12.08
C VAL A 38 -15.23 2.45 12.47
N VAL A 39 -16.30 2.25 11.70
CA VAL A 39 -17.21 1.11 11.78
C VAL A 39 -17.11 0.32 10.49
N THR A 40 -16.68 -0.94 10.54
CA THR A 40 -16.52 -1.76 9.34
C THR A 40 -17.82 -2.44 8.94
N THR A 41 -18.01 -2.63 7.64
CA THR A 41 -19.03 -3.51 7.08
C THR A 41 -18.44 -4.35 5.96
N ASP A 42 -18.86 -5.61 5.87
CA ASP A 42 -18.56 -6.57 4.80
C ASP A 42 -19.84 -7.07 4.12
N ALA A 43 -20.98 -6.41 4.39
CA ALA A 43 -22.31 -6.78 3.91
C ALA A 43 -22.46 -6.73 2.38
N PHE A 44 -21.47 -6.16 1.68
CA PHE A 44 -21.37 -6.21 0.23
C PHE A 44 -20.05 -6.84 -0.21
N ASP A 45 -20.16 -7.75 -1.18
CA ASP A 45 -19.01 -8.36 -1.82
C ASP A 45 -18.32 -7.38 -2.77
N THR A 46 -17.24 -6.74 -2.29
CA THR A 46 -16.47 -5.77 -3.05
C THR A 46 -15.82 -6.34 -4.31
N ASP A 47 -15.62 -7.66 -4.40
CA ASP A 47 -15.03 -8.30 -5.58
C ASP A 47 -15.98 -8.22 -6.80
N ARG A 48 -17.28 -7.98 -6.56
CA ARG A 48 -18.26 -7.69 -7.61
C ARG A 48 -17.98 -6.38 -8.35
N LEU A 49 -17.14 -5.49 -7.81
CA LEU A 49 -16.70 -4.26 -8.47
C LEU A 49 -15.46 -4.48 -9.35
N GLY A 50 -14.95 -5.71 -9.38
CA GLY A 50 -13.76 -6.12 -10.10
C GLY A 50 -12.72 -6.72 -9.15
N THR A 51 -12.15 -7.85 -9.56
CA THR A 51 -11.15 -8.58 -8.77
C THR A 51 -9.73 -8.15 -9.13
N PHE A 52 -8.81 -8.29 -8.19
CA PHE A 52 -7.39 -8.09 -8.47
C PHE A 52 -6.80 -9.15 -9.43
N SER A 53 -7.25 -10.39 -9.30
CA SER A 53 -6.89 -11.54 -10.15
C SER A 53 -7.36 -11.42 -11.61
N GLY A 54 -8.30 -10.50 -11.89
CA GLY A 54 -8.87 -10.30 -13.23
C GLY A 54 -9.97 -11.30 -13.61
N GLU A 55 -10.48 -12.09 -12.66
CA GLU A 55 -11.60 -13.02 -12.86
C GLU A 55 -12.91 -12.24 -13.11
N ILE A 56 -13.12 -11.16 -12.38
CA ILE A 56 -14.15 -10.15 -12.64
C ILE A 56 -13.45 -8.89 -13.18
N PRO A 57 -13.76 -8.43 -14.41
CA PRO A 57 -13.22 -7.20 -14.96
C PRO A 57 -13.54 -5.98 -14.08
N ARG A 58 -12.60 -5.04 -14.01
CA ARG A 58 -12.84 -3.73 -13.39
C ARG A 58 -13.54 -2.83 -14.40
N GLU A 59 -14.78 -2.47 -14.12
CA GLU A 59 -15.57 -1.55 -14.97
C GLU A 59 -15.40 -0.08 -14.56
N LEU A 60 -14.98 0.15 -13.31
CA LEU A 60 -14.75 1.48 -12.73
C LEU A 60 -13.25 1.75 -12.59
N SER A 61 -12.84 3.02 -12.69
CA SER A 61 -11.49 3.41 -12.28
C SER A 61 -11.28 3.16 -10.77
N PRO A 62 -10.04 3.00 -10.28
CA PRO A 62 -9.77 2.80 -8.86
C PRO A 62 -10.40 3.88 -7.95
N ARG A 63 -10.37 5.14 -8.39
CA ARG A 63 -11.01 6.27 -7.69
C ARG A 63 -12.53 6.10 -7.63
N GLU A 64 -13.17 5.79 -8.76
CA GLU A 64 -14.63 5.59 -8.82
C GLU A 64 -15.06 4.39 -7.99
N CYS A 65 -14.27 3.32 -7.99
CA CYS A 65 -14.52 2.16 -7.15
C CYS A 65 -14.42 2.52 -5.65
N ALA A 66 -13.36 3.24 -5.24
CA ALA A 66 -13.24 3.73 -3.86
C ALA A 66 -14.42 4.66 -3.48
N ALA A 67 -14.83 5.56 -4.37
CA ALA A 67 -15.96 6.45 -4.14
C ALA A 67 -17.30 5.70 -4.06
N HIS A 68 -17.49 4.67 -4.88
CA HIS A 68 -18.66 3.80 -4.83
C HIS A 68 -18.71 3.03 -3.51
N LYS A 69 -17.57 2.47 -3.07
CA LYS A 69 -17.46 1.81 -1.76
C LYS A 69 -17.80 2.75 -0.61
N ALA A 70 -17.36 4.01 -0.65
CA ALA A 70 -17.67 5.00 0.38
C ALA A 70 -19.18 5.28 0.49
N ARG A 71 -19.86 5.48 -0.65
CA ARG A 71 -21.32 5.68 -0.69
C ARG A 71 -22.06 4.44 -0.20
N LEU A 72 -21.65 3.27 -0.68
CA LEU A 72 -22.27 2.01 -0.29
C LEU A 72 -22.06 1.69 1.20
N ALA A 73 -20.92 2.09 1.79
CA ALA A 73 -20.70 2.00 3.22
C ALA A 73 -21.75 2.79 4.02
N CYS A 74 -22.10 4.01 3.58
CA CYS A 74 -23.18 4.80 4.18
C CYS A 74 -24.53 4.08 4.04
N GLU A 75 -24.87 3.62 2.82
CA GLU A 75 -26.15 2.95 2.54
C GLU A 75 -26.35 1.68 3.37
N LEU A 76 -25.31 0.85 3.48
CA LEU A 76 -25.37 -0.43 4.19
C LEU A 76 -25.44 -0.27 5.72
N THR A 77 -24.85 0.80 6.26
CA THR A 77 -24.75 1.00 7.72
C THR A 77 -25.75 2.02 8.25
N GLY A 78 -26.36 2.83 7.38
CA GLY A 78 -27.17 3.99 7.76
C GLY A 78 -26.37 5.16 8.33
N LEU A 79 -25.03 5.12 8.28
CA LEU A 79 -24.19 6.23 8.73
C LEU A 79 -24.13 7.34 7.68
N ASP A 80 -24.01 8.58 8.13
CA ASP A 80 -23.88 9.74 7.23
C ASP A 80 -22.49 9.84 6.57
N LEU A 81 -21.48 9.18 7.15
CA LEU A 81 -20.09 9.28 6.74
C LEU A 81 -19.60 7.91 6.26
N GLY A 82 -18.93 7.90 5.11
CA GLY A 82 -18.42 6.68 4.48
C GLY A 82 -16.97 6.82 4.04
N LEU A 83 -16.25 5.70 4.11
CA LEU A 83 -14.90 5.51 3.62
C LEU A 83 -14.87 4.37 2.62
N GLY A 84 -14.16 4.58 1.53
CA GLY A 84 -13.81 3.54 0.57
C GLY A 84 -12.35 3.63 0.22
N SER A 85 -11.72 2.49 0.02
CA SER A 85 -10.30 2.40 -0.32
C SER A 85 -10.07 1.51 -1.53
N GLU A 86 -9.12 1.91 -2.37
CA GLU A 86 -8.58 1.06 -3.42
C GLU A 86 -7.08 1.20 -3.58
N GLY A 87 -6.44 0.05 -3.77
CA GLY A 87 -5.04 -0.05 -4.15
C GLY A 87 -4.95 -0.56 -5.58
N SER A 88 -4.05 0.00 -6.38
CA SER A 88 -3.71 -0.53 -7.70
C SER A 88 -2.22 -0.57 -7.90
N PHE A 89 -1.75 -1.69 -8.45
CA PHE A 89 -0.36 -1.84 -8.87
C PHE A 89 -0.22 -1.53 -10.36
N GLY A 90 0.71 -0.65 -10.71
CA GLY A 90 1.00 -0.24 -12.09
C GLY A 90 0.82 1.26 -12.31
N GLY A 91 1.21 1.77 -13.48
CA GLY A 91 1.01 3.19 -13.83
C GLY A 91 2.10 4.18 -13.39
N GLY A 92 3.12 3.73 -12.66
CA GLY A 92 4.30 4.55 -12.33
C GLY A 92 5.09 5.02 -13.57
N PRO A 93 6.10 5.89 -13.42
CA PRO A 93 6.82 6.54 -14.53
C PRO A 93 7.49 5.56 -15.51
N MET A 94 7.57 4.27 -15.14
CA MET A 94 8.12 3.20 -15.96
C MET A 94 7.27 1.91 -15.82
N PRO A 95 6.11 1.84 -16.50
CA PRO A 95 5.16 0.72 -16.39
C PRO A 95 5.80 -0.62 -16.78
N GLY A 96 5.61 -1.65 -15.95
CA GLY A 96 6.19 -2.99 -16.16
C GLY A 96 7.63 -3.15 -15.64
N LEU A 97 8.30 -2.07 -15.24
CA LEU A 97 9.68 -2.08 -14.72
C LEU A 97 9.75 -1.78 -13.21
N VAL A 98 8.88 -0.89 -12.71
CA VAL A 98 8.74 -0.58 -11.28
C VAL A 98 7.33 -0.94 -10.84
N ASN A 99 7.21 -1.78 -9.79
CA ASN A 99 5.93 -1.93 -9.10
C ASN A 99 5.66 -0.62 -8.36
N TRP A 100 4.73 0.12 -8.93
CA TRP A 100 4.24 1.38 -8.40
C TRP A 100 2.92 1.10 -7.72
N ASP A 101 2.82 1.48 -6.45
CA ASP A 101 1.63 1.28 -5.64
C ASP A 101 0.90 2.60 -5.51
N ASP A 102 -0.35 2.62 -5.99
CA ASP A 102 -1.26 3.74 -5.84
C ASP A 102 -2.37 3.34 -4.88
N GLU A 103 -2.41 4.01 -3.74
CA GLU A 103 -3.42 3.84 -2.69
C GLU A 103 -4.34 5.07 -2.68
N ILE A 104 -5.64 4.81 -2.79
CA ILE A 104 -6.70 5.81 -2.83
C ILE A 104 -7.59 5.60 -1.63
N LEU A 105 -7.88 6.68 -0.91
CA LEU A 105 -8.89 6.72 0.15
C LEU A 105 -9.91 7.81 -0.18
N VAL A 106 -11.18 7.45 -0.23
CA VAL A 106 -12.28 8.38 -0.44
C VAL A 106 -13.09 8.48 0.85
N PHE A 107 -13.31 9.70 1.31
CA PHE A 107 -14.24 10.06 2.37
C PHE A 107 -15.48 10.71 1.75
N TYR A 108 -16.67 10.28 2.19
CA TYR A 108 -17.95 10.80 1.73
C TYR A 108 -18.80 11.27 2.92
N ASP A 109 -19.34 12.48 2.83
CA ASP A 109 -20.32 13.05 3.76
C ASP A 109 -21.68 13.18 3.04
N ALA A 110 -22.55 12.20 3.27
CA ALA A 110 -23.86 12.10 2.61
C ALA A 110 -24.78 13.28 2.92
N LYS A 111 -24.63 13.92 4.08
CA LYS A 111 -25.46 15.06 4.47
C LYS A 111 -25.17 16.32 3.66
N GLN A 112 -24.00 16.39 3.04
CA GLN A 112 -23.52 17.57 2.32
C GLN A 112 -23.25 17.27 0.85
N ASP A 113 -23.41 16.01 0.48
CA ASP A 113 -22.95 15.47 -0.79
C ASP A 113 -21.50 15.85 -1.10
N LEU A 114 -20.64 15.75 -0.07
CA LEU A 114 -19.23 16.12 -0.15
C LEU A 114 -18.36 14.88 -0.25
N GLU A 115 -17.54 14.82 -1.30
CA GLU A 115 -16.52 13.78 -1.51
C GLU A 115 -15.12 14.39 -1.38
N ILE A 116 -14.28 13.77 -0.56
CA ILE A 116 -12.86 14.11 -0.42
C ILE A 116 -12.05 12.89 -0.79
N THR A 117 -11.13 13.04 -1.74
CA THR A 117 -10.22 11.95 -2.15
C THR A 117 -8.80 12.26 -1.72
N ALA A 118 -8.15 11.30 -1.08
CA ALA A 118 -6.72 11.30 -0.79
C ALA A 118 -6.01 10.25 -1.67
N TYR A 119 -4.80 10.59 -2.10
CA TYR A 119 -3.93 9.74 -2.91
C TYR A 119 -2.59 9.57 -2.20
N ALA A 120 -2.07 8.36 -2.17
CA ALA A 120 -0.71 8.05 -1.79
C ALA A 120 -0.10 7.15 -2.87
N SER A 121 1.03 7.58 -3.43
CA SER A 121 1.69 6.91 -4.54
C SER A 121 3.17 6.76 -4.22
N GLY A 122 3.76 5.60 -4.49
CA GLY A 122 5.18 5.38 -4.19
C GLY A 122 5.84 4.26 -4.99
N SER A 123 7.15 4.41 -5.19
CA SER A 123 8.00 3.31 -5.64
C SER A 123 8.36 2.39 -4.45
N LEU A 124 8.90 1.21 -4.77
CA LEU A 124 9.53 0.27 -3.84
C LEU A 124 10.71 0.85 -3.00
N GLN A 125 10.79 2.15 -2.70
CA GLN A 125 11.72 2.66 -1.67
C GLN A 125 11.33 2.15 -0.25
N ALA A 126 10.06 1.79 -0.05
CA ALA A 126 9.58 0.99 1.09
C ALA A 126 10.22 -0.42 1.16
N LEU A 127 10.89 -0.87 0.09
CA LEU A 127 11.67 -2.11 0.07
C LEU A 127 12.92 -2.04 0.97
N ARG A 128 13.41 -0.84 1.30
CA ARG A 128 14.54 -0.65 2.23
C ARG A 128 14.18 -1.07 3.66
N ASP A 129 12.96 -0.75 4.09
CA ASP A 129 12.39 -1.20 5.37
C ASP A 129 11.95 -2.67 5.31
N TRP A 130 11.66 -3.18 4.11
CA TRP A 130 11.31 -4.58 3.88
C TRP A 130 12.49 -5.55 4.04
N VAL A 131 13.68 -5.17 3.54
CA VAL A 131 14.90 -5.98 3.71
C VAL A 131 15.25 -6.15 5.20
N ASP A 132 15.04 -5.11 6.00
CA ASP A 132 15.29 -5.13 7.46
C ASP A 132 14.31 -6.02 8.24
N ARG A 133 13.22 -6.51 7.62
CA ARG A 133 12.27 -7.46 8.24
C ARG A 133 12.72 -8.92 8.14
N PHE A 134 13.82 -9.22 7.45
CA PHE A 134 14.36 -10.57 7.30
C PHE A 134 15.63 -10.75 8.13
N PRO A 135 15.92 -11.98 8.63
CA PRO A 135 17.15 -12.25 9.34
C PRO A 135 18.38 -11.89 8.49
N PRO A 136 19.48 -11.42 9.09
CA PRO A 136 20.69 -11.00 8.38
C PRO A 136 21.29 -12.11 7.50
N GLU A 137 20.95 -13.36 7.77
CA GLU A 137 21.37 -14.54 7.01
C GLU A 137 20.48 -14.85 5.79
N GLN A 138 19.42 -14.09 5.54
CA GLN A 138 18.66 -14.15 4.29
C GLN A 138 19.50 -13.51 3.18
N ALA A 139 19.88 -14.33 2.21
CA ALA A 139 20.62 -13.84 1.05
C ALA A 139 19.67 -13.34 -0.06
N TRP A 140 20.22 -12.58 -0.99
CA TRP A 140 19.49 -11.94 -2.08
C TRP A 140 20.10 -12.30 -3.44
N ILE A 141 19.27 -12.22 -4.46
CA ILE A 141 19.63 -12.34 -5.86
C ILE A 141 19.47 -10.97 -6.50
N LEU A 142 20.56 -10.41 -6.99
CA LEU A 142 20.59 -9.18 -7.76
C LEU A 142 20.71 -9.52 -9.25
N ARG A 143 19.72 -9.09 -10.03
CA ARG A 143 19.70 -9.25 -11.48
C ARG A 143 19.93 -7.89 -12.14
N LEU A 144 21.04 -7.79 -12.85
CA LEU A 144 21.35 -6.72 -13.77
C LEU A 144 21.16 -7.23 -15.21
N PRO A 145 21.00 -6.34 -16.21
CA PRO A 145 20.84 -6.73 -17.60
C PRO A 145 21.92 -7.70 -18.11
N GLU A 146 23.17 -7.51 -17.67
CA GLU A 146 24.30 -8.32 -18.13
C GLU A 146 24.66 -9.50 -17.23
N ARG A 147 24.21 -9.50 -15.97
CA ARG A 147 24.66 -10.50 -14.99
C ARG A 147 23.72 -10.70 -13.82
N LEU A 148 23.68 -11.95 -13.36
CA LEU A 148 22.99 -12.38 -12.16
C LEU A 148 23.99 -12.63 -11.02
N TYR A 149 23.76 -12.01 -9.87
CA TYR A 149 24.50 -12.22 -8.63
C TYR A 149 23.57 -12.88 -7.63
N LYS A 150 24.05 -13.90 -6.92
CA LYS A 150 23.24 -14.70 -5.99
C LYS A 150 23.97 -14.87 -4.66
N GLY A 151 23.24 -15.19 -3.60
CA GLY A 151 23.83 -15.39 -2.28
C GLY A 151 24.36 -14.09 -1.65
N LEU A 152 23.81 -12.94 -2.03
CA LEU A 152 24.23 -11.65 -1.49
C LEU A 152 23.65 -11.45 -0.09
N THR A 153 24.49 -11.45 0.93
CA THR A 153 24.08 -11.27 2.33
C THR A 153 24.45 -9.88 2.82
N GLY A 154 23.53 -9.22 3.53
CA GLY A 154 23.74 -7.89 4.08
C GLY A 154 23.76 -6.76 3.03
N LYS A 155 23.64 -5.52 3.51
CA LYS A 155 23.51 -4.32 2.67
C LYS A 155 24.80 -3.96 1.93
N GLU A 156 25.96 -4.25 2.52
CA GLU A 156 27.26 -3.92 1.92
C GLU A 156 27.55 -4.69 0.64
N SER A 157 27.18 -5.98 0.56
CA SER A 157 27.42 -6.78 -0.64
C SER A 157 26.63 -6.28 -1.86
N LEU A 158 25.40 -5.79 -1.64
CA LEU A 158 24.60 -5.13 -2.68
C LEU A 158 25.21 -3.79 -3.07
N ARG A 159 25.64 -2.99 -2.09
CA ARG A 159 26.22 -1.66 -2.30
C ARG A 159 27.53 -1.73 -3.10
N GLU A 160 28.40 -2.69 -2.79
CA GLU A 160 29.66 -2.92 -3.50
C GLU A 160 29.44 -3.25 -4.97
N ILE A 161 28.48 -4.14 -5.27
CA ILE A 161 28.19 -4.54 -6.65
C ILE A 161 27.59 -3.38 -7.45
N LEU A 162 26.67 -2.62 -6.84
CA LEU A 162 26.04 -1.48 -7.50
C LEU A 162 27.03 -0.34 -7.72
N ALA A 163 27.87 -0.02 -6.73
CA ALA A 163 28.92 0.97 -6.86
C ALA A 163 29.97 0.56 -7.91
N GLY A 164 30.42 -0.69 -7.89
CA GLY A 164 31.36 -1.23 -8.87
C GLY A 164 30.82 -1.30 -10.31
N LYS A 165 29.50 -1.18 -10.47
CA LYS A 165 28.83 -1.09 -11.78
C LYS A 165 28.44 0.33 -12.18
N GLY A 166 28.78 1.34 -11.38
CA GLY A 166 28.35 2.72 -11.61
C GLY A 166 26.84 2.91 -11.48
N LEU A 167 26.14 1.93 -10.91
CA LEU A 167 24.71 1.95 -10.66
C LEU A 167 24.40 2.52 -9.28
N LEU A 168 25.36 3.20 -8.64
CA LEU A 168 25.17 3.87 -7.35
C LEU A 168 25.79 5.27 -7.42
N SER A 169 24.97 6.31 -7.27
CA SER A 169 25.38 7.71 -7.25
C SER A 169 24.69 8.42 -6.09
N ASN A 170 25.43 9.11 -5.22
CA ASN A 170 24.88 9.80 -4.04
C ASN A 170 23.97 8.94 -3.14
N GLY A 171 24.19 7.61 -3.10
CA GLY A 171 23.36 6.68 -2.33
C GLY A 171 22.05 6.26 -3.02
N GLU A 172 21.84 6.70 -4.25
CA GLU A 172 20.73 6.33 -5.12
C GLU A 172 21.19 5.33 -6.18
N ILE A 173 20.31 4.39 -6.55
CA ILE A 173 20.62 3.41 -7.58
C ILE A 173 20.33 4.04 -8.95
N ALA A 174 21.36 4.17 -9.78
CA ALA A 174 21.24 4.65 -11.14
C ALA A 174 21.03 3.45 -12.09
N GLY A 175 19.89 3.39 -12.78
CA GLY A 175 19.59 2.34 -13.78
C GLY A 175 18.70 1.21 -13.27
N GLU A 176 18.39 0.26 -14.17
CA GLU A 176 17.46 -0.84 -13.90
C GLU A 176 18.14 -1.97 -13.10
N VAL A 177 17.55 -2.31 -11.96
CA VAL A 177 18.05 -3.34 -11.04
C VAL A 177 16.89 -4.13 -10.47
N ARG A 178 16.97 -5.47 -10.50
CA ARG A 178 15.98 -6.36 -9.87
C ARG A 178 16.59 -7.10 -8.69
N LEU A 179 15.92 -7.05 -7.53
CA LEU A 179 16.34 -7.71 -6.30
C LEU A 179 15.28 -8.72 -5.84
N GLU A 180 15.69 -9.95 -5.55
CA GLU A 180 14.79 -11.05 -5.15
C GLU A 180 15.37 -11.80 -3.94
N PRO A 181 14.55 -12.35 -3.04
CA PRO A 181 15.05 -13.20 -1.97
C PRO A 181 15.65 -14.48 -2.55
N ASP A 182 16.83 -14.87 -2.06
CA ASP A 182 17.47 -16.12 -2.42
C ASP A 182 16.85 -17.27 -1.62
N LEU A 183 15.88 -17.95 -2.23
CA LEU A 183 15.15 -19.03 -1.59
C LEU A 183 15.92 -20.35 -1.57
N ARG A 184 17.18 -20.44 -2.02
CA ARG A 184 17.95 -21.69 -1.95
C ARG A 184 18.17 -22.07 -0.49
N ALA A 185 18.14 -23.36 -0.15
CA ALA A 185 18.16 -23.83 1.25
C ALA A 185 19.36 -23.28 2.04
N MET A 186 20.56 -23.19 1.44
CA MET A 186 21.74 -22.60 2.10
C MET A 186 21.65 -21.07 2.36
N HIS A 187 20.72 -20.38 1.72
CA HIS A 187 20.60 -18.92 1.69
C HIS A 187 19.28 -18.40 2.29
N CYS A 188 18.38 -19.29 2.69
CA CYS A 188 17.08 -18.97 3.27
C CYS A 188 16.99 -19.59 4.67
N PRO A 189 17.15 -18.81 5.76
CA PRO A 189 17.07 -19.29 7.14
C PRO A 189 15.81 -20.10 7.43
N LYS A 190 14.65 -19.64 6.92
CA LYS A 190 13.35 -20.32 7.07
C LYS A 190 13.30 -21.71 6.43
N ARG A 191 14.21 -22.02 5.50
CA ARG A 191 14.34 -23.35 4.88
C ARG A 191 15.41 -24.22 5.54
N ARG A 192 16.14 -23.68 6.53
CA ARG A 192 17.16 -24.40 7.33
C ARG A 192 16.62 -24.80 8.71
N SER A 193 15.63 -24.06 9.21
CA SER A 193 14.84 -24.46 10.37
C SER A 193 13.87 -25.56 9.96
N ILE A 194 14.16 -26.80 10.36
CA ILE A 194 13.21 -27.92 10.41
C ILE A 194 12.49 -27.84 11.75
#